data_AF-A0A2K4X2Y3-F1
#
_entry.id   AF-A0A2K4X2Y3-F1
#
_cell.length_a   1.000
_cell.length_b   1.000
_cell.length_c   1.000
_cell.angle_alpha   90.00
_cell.angle_beta   90.00
_cell.angle_gamma   90.00
#
_symmetry.space_group_name_H-M   'P 1'
#
loop_
_entity.id
_entity.type
_entity.pdbx_description
1 polymer ?
#
loop_
_entity_poly.entity_id
_entity_poly.type
_entity_poly.pdbx_seq_one_letter_code
_entity_poly.pdbx_strand_id
1 'polypeptide(L)'
;MSNLPFTAKGSNGEITFTGSEVLIRRTGLFGALRQFSGMGKGNKDIPISAISAIRLEPASLLNKAFFQVIHAGDLAFRGGSTNIANDDNSVFFGKGSNADFEQIKRMILEAVAASHQPAKTSSASTEDIPAMLKKLSDLKDQGVLTEDEFLIKKADLLSRM
;
A
#
# COMPACT_ATOMS: atom_id res chain seq x y z
N MET A 1 14.88 2.24 -2.64
CA MET A 1 15.31 0.84 -2.52
C MET A 1 14.19 -0.01 -3.10
N SER A 2 14.42 -0.65 -4.25
CA SER A 2 13.47 -1.58 -4.86
C SER A 2 13.39 -2.82 -3.98
N ASN A 3 12.39 -2.88 -3.10
CA ASN A 3 12.10 -4.10 -2.33
C ASN A 3 11.82 -5.21 -3.34
N LEU A 4 12.54 -6.33 -3.20
CA LEU A 4 12.28 -7.52 -4.01
C LEU A 4 10.83 -7.96 -3.80
N PRO A 5 10.16 -8.48 -4.84
CA PRO A 5 8.80 -8.96 -4.70
C PRO A 5 8.75 -10.10 -3.67
N PHE A 6 7.78 -10.05 -2.76
CA PHE A 6 7.54 -11.10 -1.78
C PHE A 6 6.27 -11.86 -2.13
N THR A 7 6.36 -13.19 -2.21
CA THR A 7 5.25 -14.06 -2.62
C THR A 7 4.86 -15.01 -1.51
N ALA A 8 3.58 -15.01 -1.14
CA ALA A 8 2.96 -16.00 -0.25
C ALA A 8 2.11 -16.98 -1.08
N LYS A 9 2.38 -18.28 -0.94
CA LYS A 9 1.69 -19.34 -1.69
C LYS A 9 0.57 -19.96 -0.88
N GLY A 10 -0.60 -20.04 -1.49
CA GLY A 10 -1.79 -20.69 -0.95
C GLY A 10 -2.19 -21.93 -1.75
N SER A 11 -3.31 -22.54 -1.34
CA SER A 11 -3.86 -23.76 -1.93
C SER A 11 -4.63 -23.52 -3.24
N ASN A 12 -5.14 -22.31 -3.45
CA ASN A 12 -5.90 -21.90 -4.64
C ASN A 12 -5.25 -20.77 -5.45
N GLY A 13 -3.98 -20.47 -5.17
CA GLY A 13 -3.23 -19.40 -5.81
C GLY A 13 -2.16 -18.83 -4.89
N GLU A 14 -1.56 -17.73 -5.31
CA GLU A 14 -0.53 -17.01 -4.58
C GLU A 14 -0.78 -15.51 -4.62
N ILE A 15 -0.27 -14.82 -3.60
CA ILE A 15 -0.28 -13.36 -3.49
C ILE A 15 1.16 -12.89 -3.54
N THR A 16 1.45 -11.93 -4.40
CA THR A 16 2.77 -11.29 -4.51
C THR A 16 2.64 -9.80 -4.25
N PHE A 17 3.47 -9.27 -3.36
CA PHE A 17 3.62 -7.83 -3.16
C PHE A 17 4.90 -7.35 -3.83
N THR A 18 4.78 -6.35 -4.72
CA THR A 18 5.89 -5.83 -5.54
C THR A 18 6.51 -4.54 -5.00
N GLY A 19 5.94 -3.96 -3.94
CA GLY A 19 6.27 -2.62 -3.45
C GLY A 19 5.20 -1.58 -3.81
N SER A 20 4.64 -1.65 -5.01
CA SER A 20 3.61 -0.72 -5.50
C SER A 20 2.25 -1.39 -5.74
N GLU A 21 2.24 -2.71 -5.91
CA GLU A 21 1.04 -3.47 -6.26
C GLU A 21 0.97 -4.80 -5.51
N VAL A 22 -0.23 -5.34 -5.42
CA VAL A 22 -0.53 -6.68 -4.96
C VAL A 22 -1.08 -7.49 -6.12
N LEU A 23 -0.35 -8.54 -6.49
CA LEU A 23 -0.69 -9.45 -7.57
C LEU A 23 -1.32 -10.70 -6.97
N ILE A 24 -2.54 -11.05 -7.38
CA ILE A 24 -3.16 -12.32 -7.07
C ILE A 24 -3.08 -13.19 -8.31
N ARG A 25 -2.47 -14.37 -8.20
CA ARG A 25 -2.30 -15.31 -9.30
C ARG A 25 -2.94 -16.64 -8.96
N ARG A 26 -3.74 -17.19 -9.87
CA ARG A 26 -4.34 -18.53 -9.71
C ARG A 26 -3.37 -19.56 -10.27
N THR A 27 -2.56 -20.13 -9.39
CA THR A 27 -1.53 -21.12 -9.72
C THR A 27 -1.96 -22.55 -9.30
N GLY A 28 -1.32 -23.57 -9.87
CA GLY A 28 -1.60 -24.99 -9.58
C GLY A 28 -2.71 -25.63 -10.44
N LEU A 29 -2.88 -26.95 -10.29
CA LEU A 29 -3.81 -27.76 -11.11
C LEU A 29 -5.29 -27.33 -10.95
N PHE A 30 -5.67 -26.89 -9.75
CA PHE A 30 -7.00 -26.31 -9.48
C PHE A 30 -7.19 -24.92 -10.12
N GLY A 31 -6.13 -24.10 -10.19
CA GLY A 31 -6.15 -22.81 -10.88
C GLY A 31 -6.33 -23.00 -12.40
N ALA A 32 -5.57 -23.93 -12.98
CA ALA A 32 -5.67 -24.30 -14.39
C ALA A 32 -7.06 -24.85 -14.75
N LEU A 33 -7.62 -25.73 -13.93
CA LEU A 33 -8.95 -26.31 -14.17
C LEU A 33 -10.07 -25.26 -14.12
N ARG A 34 -9.99 -24.28 -13.21
CA ARG A 34 -10.99 -23.20 -13.09
C ARG A 34 -10.87 -22.14 -14.18
N GLN A 35 -9.66 -21.87 -14.66
CA GLN A 35 -9.43 -21.02 -15.84
C GLN A 35 -9.96 -21.70 -17.11
N PHE A 36 -9.69 -23.00 -17.26
CA PHE A 36 -10.16 -23.79 -18.42
C PHE A 36 -11.68 -23.95 -18.46
N SER A 37 -12.36 -24.03 -17.30
CA SER A 37 -13.82 -24.17 -17.24
C SER A 37 -14.60 -22.86 -17.38
N GLY A 38 -13.92 -21.70 -17.53
CA GLY A 38 -14.58 -20.38 -17.57
C GLY A 38 -15.22 -19.94 -16.25
N MET A 39 -15.06 -20.72 -15.17
CA MET A 39 -15.67 -20.52 -13.86
C MET A 39 -14.75 -19.73 -12.89
N GLY A 40 -13.52 -19.41 -13.30
CA GLY A 40 -12.56 -18.64 -12.52
C GLY A 40 -12.29 -17.29 -13.17
N LYS A 41 -12.61 -16.19 -12.46
CA LYS A 41 -12.10 -14.88 -12.84
C LYS A 41 -10.59 -14.87 -12.51
N GLY A 42 -9.81 -14.37 -13.48
CA GLY A 42 -8.38 -14.63 -13.60
C GLY A 42 -7.48 -13.91 -12.59
N ASN A 43 -6.22 -13.76 -12.98
CA ASN A 43 -5.20 -13.03 -12.23
C ASN A 43 -5.63 -11.57 -11.99
N LYS A 44 -5.25 -10.99 -10.84
CA LYS A 44 -5.53 -9.60 -10.50
C LYS A 44 -4.28 -8.81 -10.15
N ASP A 45 -4.24 -7.57 -10.60
CA ASP A 45 -3.20 -6.59 -10.31
C ASP A 45 -3.89 -5.44 -9.59
N ILE A 46 -3.62 -5.32 -8.29
CA ILE A 46 -4.31 -4.37 -7.41
C ILE A 46 -3.27 -3.34 -6.96
N PRO A 47 -3.34 -2.08 -7.41
CA PRO A 47 -2.42 -1.06 -6.96
C PRO A 47 -2.65 -0.78 -5.47
N ILE A 48 -1.57 -0.50 -4.74
CA ILE A 48 -1.63 -0.24 -3.29
C ILE A 48 -2.59 0.90 -2.96
N SER A 49 -2.68 1.91 -3.83
CA SER A 49 -3.61 3.04 -3.68
C SER A 49 -5.09 2.66 -3.74
N ALA A 50 -5.44 1.52 -4.35
CA ALA A 50 -6.82 1.04 -4.43
C ALA A 50 -7.21 0.14 -3.26
N ILE A 51 -6.24 -0.36 -2.47
CA ILE A 51 -6.49 -1.26 -1.35
C ILE A 51 -7.12 -0.47 -0.20
N SER A 52 -8.32 -0.86 0.20
CA SER A 52 -9.04 -0.24 1.32
C SER A 52 -8.89 -1.03 2.62
N ALA A 53 -8.78 -2.35 2.55
CA ALA A 53 -8.58 -3.20 3.72
C ALA A 53 -7.97 -4.56 3.37
N ILE A 54 -7.43 -5.24 4.38
CA ILE A 54 -6.96 -6.61 4.28
C ILE A 54 -7.62 -7.43 5.37
N ARG A 55 -8.24 -8.55 5.00
CA ARG A 55 -8.74 -9.55 5.95
C ARG A 55 -7.82 -10.76 5.93
N LEU A 56 -7.37 -11.18 7.11
CA LEU A 56 -6.55 -12.36 7.29
C LEU A 56 -7.17 -13.20 8.40
N GLU A 57 -7.60 -14.41 8.05
CA GLU A 57 -7.95 -15.44 9.02
C GLU A 57 -6.84 -16.50 8.99
N PRO A 58 -6.00 -16.58 10.05
CA PRO A 58 -4.89 -17.53 10.09
C PRO A 58 -5.40 -18.98 10.18
N ALA A 59 -4.58 -19.93 9.73
CA ALA A 59 -4.97 -21.33 9.77
C ALA A 59 -5.02 -21.81 11.22
N SER A 60 -6.14 -22.43 11.58
CA SER A 60 -6.34 -23.15 12.83
C SER A 60 -6.78 -24.60 12.53
N LEU A 61 -6.88 -25.43 13.56
CA LEU A 61 -7.29 -26.83 13.41
C LEU A 61 -8.74 -26.98 12.92
N LEU A 62 -9.57 -25.95 13.05
CA LEU A 62 -11.02 -26.02 12.82
C LEU A 62 -11.51 -25.18 11.62
N ASN A 63 -10.70 -24.25 11.10
CA ASN A 63 -11.13 -23.27 10.10
C ASN A 63 -10.23 -23.28 8.86
N LYS A 64 -10.82 -23.02 7.69
CA LYS A 64 -10.07 -22.79 6.45
C LYS A 64 -9.48 -21.38 6.48
N ALA A 65 -8.16 -21.30 6.52
CA ALA A 65 -7.44 -20.03 6.51
C ALA A 65 -7.60 -19.31 5.18
N PHE A 66 -7.75 -17.99 5.21
CA PHE A 66 -7.76 -17.20 3.99
C PHE A 66 -7.20 -15.80 4.21
N PHE A 67 -6.70 -15.25 3.11
CA PHE A 67 -6.23 -13.89 2.98
C PHE A 67 -7.05 -13.22 1.89
N GLN A 68 -7.70 -12.11 2.20
CA GLN A 68 -8.55 -11.37 1.27
C GLN A 68 -8.09 -9.91 1.15
N VAL A 69 -7.90 -9.44 -0.08
CA VAL A 69 -7.61 -8.03 -0.39
C VAL A 69 -8.91 -7.33 -0.72
N ILE A 70 -9.28 -6.31 0.06
CA ILE A 70 -10.46 -5.49 -0.21
C ILE A 70 -9.99 -4.21 -0.89
N HIS A 71 -10.57 -3.88 -2.05
CA HIS A 71 -10.21 -2.68 -2.81
C HIS A 71 -11.45 -1.84 -3.16
N ALA A 72 -11.24 -0.55 -3.43
CA ALA A 72 -12.31 0.35 -3.88
C ALA A 72 -12.92 -0.17 -5.20
N GLY A 73 -14.27 -0.18 -5.27
CA GLY A 73 -15.01 -0.69 -6.42
C GLY A 73 -15.29 -2.20 -6.40
N ASP A 74 -14.89 -2.91 -5.34
CA ASP A 74 -15.23 -4.33 -5.20
C ASP A 74 -16.75 -4.51 -4.91
N LEU A 75 -17.45 -5.11 -5.88
CA LEU A 75 -18.88 -5.44 -5.78
C LEU A 75 -19.16 -6.44 -4.64
N ALA A 76 -18.17 -7.23 -4.22
CA ALA A 76 -18.31 -8.17 -3.10
C ALA A 76 -18.64 -7.47 -1.77
N PHE A 77 -18.24 -6.21 -1.60
CA PHE A 77 -18.52 -5.44 -0.38
C PHE A 77 -19.97 -4.92 -0.31
N ARG A 78 -20.70 -4.87 -1.43
CA ARG A 78 -22.04 -4.25 -1.49
C ARG A 78 -23.19 -5.17 -1.09
N GLY A 79 -22.96 -6.46 -0.81
CA GLY A 79 -24.07 -7.41 -0.68
C GLY A 79 -23.82 -8.70 0.09
N GLY A 80 -22.89 -8.74 1.06
CA GLY A 80 -22.78 -9.86 1.99
C GLY A 80 -22.70 -11.24 1.31
N SER A 81 -21.98 -11.34 0.20
CA SER A 81 -21.93 -12.59 -0.56
C SER A 81 -21.21 -13.67 0.25
N THR A 82 -21.95 -14.73 0.56
CA THR A 82 -21.61 -15.85 1.45
C THR A 82 -20.62 -16.85 0.85
N ASN A 83 -20.06 -16.58 -0.34
CA ASN A 83 -19.18 -17.51 -1.05
C ASN A 83 -17.74 -17.01 -1.17
N ILE A 84 -17.04 -16.93 -0.03
CA ILE A 84 -15.58 -16.67 0.03
C ILE A 84 -14.80 -17.70 -0.81
N ALA A 85 -15.33 -18.91 -0.96
CA ALA A 85 -14.74 -19.97 -1.77
C ALA A 85 -14.64 -19.65 -3.28
N ASN A 86 -15.44 -18.69 -3.77
CA ASN A 86 -15.43 -18.22 -5.16
C ASN A 86 -15.00 -16.75 -5.26
N ASP A 87 -14.44 -16.19 -4.20
CA ASP A 87 -13.95 -14.81 -4.22
C ASP A 87 -12.57 -14.71 -4.86
N ASP A 88 -12.47 -13.89 -5.89
CA ASP A 88 -11.25 -13.66 -6.66
C ASP A 88 -10.21 -12.88 -5.86
N ASN A 89 -10.65 -12.16 -4.83
CA ASN A 89 -9.79 -11.37 -3.96
C ASN A 89 -9.23 -12.17 -2.79
N SER A 90 -9.57 -13.47 -2.70
CA SER A 90 -9.17 -14.36 -1.62
C SER A 90 -8.20 -15.47 -2.05
N VAL A 91 -7.17 -15.69 -1.23
CA VAL A 91 -6.27 -16.84 -1.30
C VAL A 91 -6.38 -17.65 -0.01
N PHE A 92 -6.72 -18.93 -0.15
CA PHE A 92 -6.76 -19.88 0.96
C PHE A 92 -5.38 -20.48 1.18
N PHE A 93 -5.05 -20.82 2.42
CA PHE A 93 -3.74 -21.39 2.75
C PHE A 93 -3.82 -22.35 3.94
N GLY A 94 -2.76 -23.14 4.11
CA GLY A 94 -2.60 -24.06 5.23
C GLY A 94 -1.70 -23.50 6.32
N LYS A 95 -1.66 -24.18 7.47
CA LYS A 95 -0.88 -23.76 8.65
C LYS A 95 0.60 -23.51 8.38
N GLY A 96 1.19 -24.23 7.43
CA GLY A 96 2.60 -24.05 7.04
C GLY A 96 2.91 -22.67 6.46
N SER A 97 1.92 -21.91 6.01
CA SER A 97 2.11 -20.60 5.36
C SER A 97 1.61 -19.43 6.20
N ASN A 98 1.17 -19.65 7.46
CA ASN A 98 0.67 -18.56 8.31
C ASN A 98 1.66 -17.39 8.40
N ALA A 99 2.95 -17.69 8.60
CA ALA A 99 4.01 -16.69 8.70
C ALA A 99 4.14 -15.84 7.43
N ASP A 100 4.06 -16.46 6.26
CA ASP A 100 4.16 -15.77 4.97
C ASP A 100 2.98 -14.80 4.77
N PHE A 101 1.77 -15.25 5.10
CA PHE A 101 0.57 -14.42 4.98
C PHE A 101 0.50 -13.29 6.04
N GLU A 102 1.06 -13.50 7.22
CA GLU A 102 1.24 -12.43 8.21
C GLU A 102 2.32 -11.43 7.78
N GLN A 103 3.41 -11.89 7.16
CA GLN A 103 4.46 -11.03 6.64
C GLN A 103 3.94 -10.19 5.47
N ILE A 104 3.29 -10.79 4.48
CA ILE A 104 2.76 -10.04 3.33
C ILE A 104 1.68 -9.05 3.77
N LYS A 105 0.85 -9.40 4.77
CA LYS A 105 -0.10 -8.45 5.38
C LYS A 105 0.62 -7.21 5.90
N ARG A 106 1.68 -7.41 6.69
CA ARG A 106 2.46 -6.31 7.28
C ARG A 106 3.06 -5.41 6.19
N MET A 107 3.69 -6.00 5.18
CA MET A 107 4.29 -5.25 4.07
C MET A 107 3.25 -4.40 3.31
N ILE A 108 2.09 -4.97 3.01
CA ILE A 108 1.03 -4.24 2.30
C ILE A 108 0.48 -3.10 3.18
N LEU A 109 0.21 -3.36 4.47
CA LEU A 109 -0.30 -2.32 5.37
C LEU A 109 0.71 -1.18 5.58
N GLU A 110 2.00 -1.48 5.66
CA GLU A 110 3.06 -0.47 5.73
C GLU A 110 3.10 0.37 4.45
N ALA A 111 2.98 -0.26 3.29
CA ALA A 111 2.94 0.46 2.01
C ALA A 111 1.67 1.32 1.85
N VAL A 112 0.51 0.83 2.28
CA VAL A 112 -0.74 1.62 2.31
C VAL A 112 -0.57 2.82 3.25
N ALA A 113 -0.04 2.62 4.45
CA ALA A 113 0.22 3.70 5.40
C ALA A 113 1.21 4.75 4.85
N ALA A 114 2.29 4.31 4.19
CA ALA A 114 3.23 5.20 3.53
C ALA A 114 2.59 5.98 2.36
N SER A 115 1.65 5.37 1.64
CA SER A 115 0.91 6.04 0.55
C SER A 115 -0.12 7.06 1.05
N HIS A 116 -0.59 6.91 2.29
CA HIS A 116 -1.56 7.80 2.94
C HIS A 116 -0.91 8.85 3.85
N GLN A 117 0.39 8.73 4.12
CA GLN A 117 1.11 9.88 4.65
C GLN A 117 1.01 10.98 3.60
N PRO A 118 0.45 12.16 3.94
CA PRO A 118 0.61 13.32 3.08
C PRO A 118 2.10 13.42 2.86
N ALA A 119 2.51 13.38 1.59
CA ALA A 119 3.91 13.60 1.24
C ALA A 119 4.34 14.78 2.10
N LYS A 120 5.29 14.57 3.03
CA LYS A 120 6.06 15.69 3.55
C LYS A 120 6.54 16.34 2.27
N THR A 121 5.95 17.49 1.98
CA THR A 121 6.23 18.29 0.81
C THR A 121 7.70 18.66 0.91
N SER A 122 8.52 17.74 0.44
CA SER A 122 9.79 18.04 -0.18
C SER A 122 9.37 18.62 -1.52
N SER A 123 8.75 19.80 -1.49
CA SER A 123 8.63 20.64 -2.65
C SER A 123 10.07 20.85 -3.08
N ALA A 124 10.48 20.07 -4.09
CA ALA A 124 11.60 20.42 -4.93
C ALA A 124 11.32 21.85 -5.37
N SER A 125 12.08 22.74 -4.77
CA SER A 125 12.09 24.18 -4.95
C SER A 125 12.31 24.49 -6.42
N THR A 126 11.23 24.84 -7.11
CA THR A 126 11.34 26.04 -7.94
C THR A 126 11.40 27.18 -6.92
N GLU A 127 12.55 27.83 -6.82
CA GLU A 127 12.87 28.84 -5.81
C GLU A 127 11.93 30.05 -5.93
N ASP A 128 10.74 29.97 -5.35
CA ASP A 128 9.93 31.14 -5.04
C ASP A 128 10.59 31.86 -3.85
N ILE A 129 11.64 32.61 -4.15
CA ILE A 129 12.35 33.50 -3.21
C ILE A 129 11.36 34.38 -2.42
N PRO A 130 10.27 34.93 -3.01
CA PRO A 130 9.25 35.66 -2.25
C PRO A 130 8.55 34.81 -1.16
N ALA A 131 8.32 33.53 -1.41
CA ALA A 131 7.70 32.63 -0.44
C ALA A 131 8.67 32.24 0.70
N MET A 132 9.97 32.12 0.40
CA MET A 132 10.99 31.91 1.43
C MET A 132 11.16 33.13 2.34
N LEU A 133 11.13 34.34 1.77
CA LEU A 133 11.16 35.59 2.54
C LEU A 133 9.98 35.71 3.51
N LYS A 134 8.78 35.29 3.08
CA LYS A 134 7.59 35.27 3.95
C LYS A 134 7.76 34.30 5.13
N LYS A 135 8.22 33.07 4.87
CA LYS A 135 8.52 32.09 5.93
C LYS A 135 9.61 32.58 6.89
N LEU A 136 10.62 33.27 6.36
CA LEU A 136 11.69 33.85 7.18
C LEU A 136 11.14 34.91 8.15
N SER A 137 10.20 35.75 7.68
CA SER A 137 9.52 36.75 8.51
C SER A 137 8.69 36.09 9.60
N ASP A 138 7.91 35.07 9.26
CA ASP A 138 7.07 34.35 10.22
C ASP A 138 7.92 33.71 11.35
N LEU A 139 9.11 33.19 11.03
CA LEU A 139 10.02 32.61 12.01
C LEU A 139 10.65 33.66 12.95
N LYS A 140 10.93 34.87 12.45
CA LYS A 140 11.38 36.00 13.25
C LYS A 140 10.27 36.48 14.18
N ASP A 141 9.05 36.63 13.67
CA ASP A 141 7.89 37.07 14.45
C ASP A 141 7.50 36.05 15.54
N GLN A 142 7.76 34.76 15.31
CA GLN A 142 7.61 33.69 16.31
C GLN A 142 8.76 33.64 17.34
N GLY A 143 9.78 34.49 17.21
CA GLY A 143 10.94 34.52 18.10
C GLY A 143 11.87 33.31 17.95
N VAL A 144 11.73 32.53 16.86
CA VAL A 144 12.59 31.37 16.56
C VAL A 144 13.93 31.82 15.98
N LEU A 145 13.94 32.97 15.29
CA LEU A 145 15.16 33.61 14.79
C LEU A 145 15.39 34.93 15.52
N THR A 146 16.65 35.23 15.79
CA THR A 146 17.07 36.56 16.23
C THR A 146 17.08 37.53 15.04
N GLU A 147 17.04 38.85 15.32
CA GLU A 147 17.02 39.87 14.26
C GLU A 147 18.25 39.77 13.35
N ASP A 148 19.42 39.49 13.92
CA ASP A 148 20.68 39.39 13.17
C ASP A 148 20.68 38.16 12.24
N GLU A 149 20.19 37.02 12.71
CA GLU A 149 20.07 35.80 11.90
C GLU A 149 19.06 35.95 10.76
N PHE A 150 17.96 36.67 11.02
CA PHE A 150 16.97 37.02 10.02
C PHE A 150 17.58 37.92 8.94
N LEU A 151 18.32 38.97 9.31
CA LEU A 151 18.92 39.90 8.35
C LEU A 151 19.95 39.22 7.44
N ILE A 152 20.81 38.35 7.99
CA ILE A 152 21.80 37.60 7.21
C ILE A 152 21.12 36.69 6.17
N LYS A 153 20.10 35.93 6.58
CA LYS A 153 19.38 35.02 5.68
C LYS A 153 18.51 35.75 4.66
N LYS A 154 17.94 36.89 5.02
CA LYS A 154 17.19 37.75 4.10
C LYS A 154 18.10 38.29 2.98
N ALA A 155 19.31 38.73 3.33
CA ALA A 155 20.28 39.23 2.34
C ALA A 155 20.75 38.12 1.38
N ASP A 156 21.02 36.92 1.88
CA ASP A 156 21.37 35.74 1.06
C ASP A 156 20.23 35.30 0.13
N LEU A 157 18.98 35.40 0.58
CA LEU A 157 17.83 35.10 -0.28
C LEU A 157 17.60 36.16 -1.36
N LEU A 158 17.82 37.44 -1.03
CA LEU A 158 17.67 38.54 -1.99
C LEU A 158 18.80 38.57 -3.04
N SER A 159 20.00 38.08 -2.73
CA SER A 159 21.11 38.02 -3.69
C SER A 159 20.94 36.91 -4.75
N ARG A 160 20.02 35.98 -4.52
CA ARG A 160 19.68 34.89 -5.44
C ARG A 160 18.51 35.23 -6.38
N MET A 161 17.94 36.43 -6.22
CA MET A 161 16.83 36.97 -7.03
C MET A 161 17.36 37.77 -8.21
#